data_AF-A0A2P2IGE4-F1
#
_entry.id   AF-A0A2P2IGE4-F1
#
_cell.length_a   1.000
_cell.length_b   1.000
_cell.length_c   1.000
_cell.angle_alpha   90.00
_cell.angle_beta   90.00
_cell.angle_gamma   90.00
#
_symmetry.space_group_name_H-M   'P 1'
#
loop_
_entity.id
_entity.type
_entity.pdbx_description
1 polymer ?
#
loop_
_entity_poly.entity_id
_entity_poly.type
_entity_poly.pdbx_seq_one_letter_code
_entity_poly.pdbx_strand_id
1 'polypeptide(L)'
;LLLSSSHNRSEMKELKYTYAIRDESVAIFELQELRQQIIGLLEHPTDLSPSISKLSFSQCIYLLSVYRLEALRIRNSSTPNFQPLLEYLLDPAVRYDKNDMWALVIRLLEKVFGLFLERVLEQRRDERRDALLVQHAQFLLTHFNHTLQPIRRTADKLLSKLVDRFPLVLWNGRVLQT
;
A
#
# COMPACT_ATOMS: atom_id res chain seq x y z
N LEU A 1 -28.24 12.04 14.77
CA LEU A 1 -28.42 11.75 13.33
C LEU A 1 -27.37 12.51 12.54
N LEU A 2 -26.16 11.98 12.39
CA LEU A 2 -25.17 12.34 11.35
C LEU A 2 -24.07 11.27 11.35
N LEU A 3 -24.49 10.01 11.19
CA LEU A 3 -23.64 8.87 10.86
C LEU A 3 -24.25 8.28 9.58
N SER A 4 -23.40 7.88 8.63
CA SER A 4 -23.70 7.38 7.27
C SER A 4 -23.76 8.45 6.16
N SER A 5 -22.62 8.67 5.49
CA SER A 5 -22.54 8.92 4.03
C SER A 5 -21.09 9.20 3.52
N SER A 6 -20.04 9.11 4.35
CA SER A 6 -18.66 9.45 3.90
C SER A 6 -17.86 8.29 3.32
N HIS A 7 -18.36 7.05 3.33
CA HIS A 7 -17.56 5.86 2.93
C HIS A 7 -17.28 5.71 1.42
N ASN A 8 -17.79 6.62 0.58
CA ASN A 8 -17.63 6.57 -0.89
C ASN A 8 -16.92 7.81 -1.47
N ARG A 9 -16.29 8.64 -0.63
CA ARG A 9 -15.65 9.87 -1.07
C ARG A 9 -14.15 9.62 -1.20
N SER A 10 -13.65 9.56 -2.43
CA SER A 10 -12.23 9.35 -2.71
C SER A 10 -11.39 10.45 -2.05
N GLU A 11 -10.54 10.05 -1.11
CA GLU A 11 -9.65 10.94 -0.36
C GLU A 11 -8.72 11.72 -1.30
N MET A 12 -8.26 11.07 -2.38
CA MET A 12 -7.44 11.70 -3.41
C MET A 12 -8.20 12.79 -4.19
N LYS A 13 -9.53 12.65 -4.36
CA LYS A 13 -10.35 13.72 -4.93
C LYS A 13 -10.51 14.87 -3.95
N GLU A 14 -10.69 14.61 -2.66
CA GLU A 14 -10.81 15.69 -1.66
C GLU A 14 -9.53 16.54 -1.57
N LEU A 15 -8.35 15.93 -1.70
CA LEU A 15 -7.08 16.67 -1.75
C LEU A 15 -7.02 17.66 -2.92
N LYS A 16 -7.63 17.34 -4.06
CA LYS A 16 -7.71 18.24 -5.23
C LYS A 16 -8.73 19.38 -5.06
N TYR A 17 -9.74 19.19 -4.21
CA TYR A 17 -10.83 20.16 -3.99
C TYR A 17 -10.64 21.03 -2.74
N THR A 18 -9.73 20.66 -1.83
CA THR A 18 -9.46 21.46 -0.64
C THR A 18 -8.58 22.64 -1.02
N TYR A 19 -9.14 23.86 -0.95
CA TYR A 19 -8.50 25.12 -1.36
C TYR A 19 -7.10 25.39 -0.76
N ALA A 20 -6.71 24.66 0.30
CA ALA A 20 -5.40 24.76 0.94
C ALA A 20 -4.24 24.18 0.09
N ILE A 21 -4.53 23.35 -0.93
CA ILE A 21 -3.52 22.65 -1.74
C ILE A 21 -3.71 23.01 -3.22
N ARG A 22 -3.48 24.28 -3.58
CA ARG A 22 -3.41 24.66 -5.01
C ARG A 22 -1.98 24.42 -5.50
N ASP A 23 -1.84 23.65 -6.58
CA ASP A 23 -0.56 23.45 -7.28
C ASP A 23 0.11 24.79 -7.66
N GLU A 24 -0.70 25.84 -7.86
CA GLU A 24 -0.27 27.18 -8.26
C GLU A 24 0.52 27.96 -7.19
N SER A 25 0.43 27.58 -5.91
CA SER A 25 1.12 28.26 -4.80
C SER A 25 2.37 27.53 -4.31
N VAL A 26 2.68 26.36 -4.86
CA VAL A 26 3.80 25.52 -4.42
C VAL A 26 5.06 25.91 -5.18
N ALA A 27 6.17 26.10 -4.46
CA ALA A 27 7.43 26.40 -5.12
C ALA A 27 7.92 25.18 -5.92
N ILE A 28 8.38 25.40 -7.15
CA ILE A 28 8.88 24.32 -8.04
C ILE A 28 9.95 23.47 -7.33
N PHE A 29 10.77 24.09 -6.49
CA PHE A 29 11.79 23.41 -5.70
C PHE A 29 11.19 22.41 -4.70
N GLU A 30 10.15 22.78 -3.95
CA GLU A 30 9.48 21.89 -2.97
C GLU A 30 8.88 20.67 -3.67
N LEU A 31 8.27 20.87 -4.85
CA LEU A 31 7.72 19.76 -5.62
C LEU A 31 8.82 18.78 -6.08
N GLN A 32 9.98 19.29 -6.51
CA GLN A 32 11.10 18.43 -6.90
C GLN A 32 11.69 17.69 -5.69
N GLU A 33 11.75 18.33 -4.52
CA GLU A 33 12.19 17.68 -3.29
C GLU A 33 11.26 16.51 -2.92
N LEU A 34 9.93 16.71 -2.98
CA LEU A 34 8.97 15.65 -2.71
C LEU A 34 9.09 14.48 -3.70
N ARG A 35 9.30 14.77 -4.99
CA ARG A 35 9.55 13.74 -6.00
C ARG A 35 10.83 12.96 -5.69
N GLN A 36 11.90 13.65 -5.29
CA GLN A 36 13.15 13.01 -4.91
C GLN A 36 13.00 12.13 -3.65
N GLN A 37 12.20 12.56 -2.68
CA GLN A 37 11.84 11.74 -1.51
C GLN A 37 11.11 10.46 -1.93
N ILE A 38 10.17 10.54 -2.88
CA ILE A 38 9.46 9.37 -3.42
C ILE A 38 10.42 8.42 -4.15
N ILE A 39 11.33 8.95 -4.97
CA ILE A 39 12.35 8.16 -5.68
C ILE A 39 13.21 7.39 -4.68
N GLY A 40 13.71 8.06 -3.64
CA GLY A 40 14.53 7.42 -2.60
C GLY A 40 13.75 6.36 -1.81
N LEU A 41 12.49 6.65 -1.46
CA LEU A 41 11.61 5.73 -0.75
C LEU A 41 11.33 4.45 -1.53
N LEU A 42 11.15 4.57 -2.85
CA LEU A 42 10.90 3.47 -3.77
C LEU A 42 12.19 2.78 -4.26
N GLU A 43 13.35 3.09 -3.68
CA GLU A 43 14.66 2.51 -4.03
C GLU A 43 15.06 2.72 -5.50
N HIS A 44 14.81 3.92 -6.03
CA HIS A 44 15.19 4.33 -7.39
C HIS A 44 14.57 3.46 -8.51
N PRO A 45 13.24 3.41 -8.63
CA PRO A 45 12.58 2.61 -9.67
C PRO A 45 12.82 3.24 -11.05
N THR A 46 13.66 2.60 -11.87
CA THR A 46 13.98 3.09 -13.23
C THR A 46 12.77 3.06 -14.16
N ASP A 47 11.85 2.11 -13.94
CA ASP A 47 10.60 1.92 -14.69
C ASP A 47 9.54 2.99 -14.38
N LEU A 48 9.54 3.55 -13.17
CA LEU A 48 8.51 4.51 -12.71
C LEU A 48 9.03 5.94 -12.59
N SER A 49 10.33 6.16 -12.76
CA SER A 49 10.94 7.50 -12.76
C SER A 49 10.24 8.51 -13.70
N PRO A 50 9.80 8.13 -14.92
CA PRO A 50 9.05 9.03 -15.80
C PRO A 50 7.65 9.40 -15.28
N SER A 51 7.02 8.52 -14.51
CA SER A 51 5.71 8.77 -13.91
C SER A 51 5.87 9.66 -12.66
N ILE A 52 6.91 9.44 -11.86
CA ILE A 52 7.24 10.26 -10.68
C ILE A 52 7.53 11.72 -11.06
N SER A 53 8.25 11.94 -12.17
CA SER A 53 8.57 13.30 -12.64
C SER A 53 7.35 14.11 -13.09
N LYS A 54 6.23 13.45 -13.39
CA LYS A 54 4.96 14.07 -13.80
C LYS A 54 3.97 14.28 -12.66
N LEU A 55 4.27 13.81 -11.44
CA LEU A 55 3.35 13.91 -10.30
C LEU A 55 3.10 15.36 -9.91
N SER A 56 1.83 15.73 -9.76
CA SER A 56 1.42 16.98 -9.11
C SER A 56 1.77 16.97 -7.63
N PHE A 57 1.76 18.15 -6.99
CA PHE A 57 2.01 18.24 -5.56
C PHE A 57 1.01 17.39 -4.76
N SER A 58 -0.27 17.45 -5.11
CA SER A 58 -1.33 16.66 -4.45
C SER A 58 -1.06 15.15 -4.51
N GLN A 59 -0.58 14.64 -5.64
CA GLN A 59 -0.22 13.23 -5.81
C GLN A 59 1.02 12.86 -4.99
N CYS A 60 2.03 13.72 -4.96
CA CYS A 60 3.23 13.51 -4.12
C CYS A 60 2.87 13.43 -2.64
N ILE A 61 2.08 14.40 -2.15
CA ILE A 61 1.63 14.43 -0.76
C ILE A 61 0.79 13.19 -0.43
N TYR A 62 -0.12 12.79 -1.33
CA TYR A 62 -0.92 11.59 -1.14
C TYR A 62 -0.05 10.34 -0.96
N LEU A 63 0.89 10.07 -1.89
CA LEU A 63 1.77 8.89 -1.82
C LEU A 63 2.60 8.87 -0.54
N LEU A 64 3.21 10.00 -0.18
CA LEU A 64 4.02 10.12 1.03
C LEU A 64 3.17 9.95 2.29
N SER A 65 1.94 10.47 2.31
CA SER A 65 1.02 10.34 3.43
C SER A 65 0.56 8.90 3.62
N VAL A 66 0.12 8.24 2.54
CA VAL A 66 -0.26 6.82 2.55
C VAL A 66 0.90 5.96 3.08
N TYR A 67 2.11 6.15 2.54
CA TYR A 67 3.27 5.40 3.01
C TYR A 67 3.57 5.64 4.50
N ARG A 68 3.64 6.91 4.92
CA ARG A 68 3.98 7.26 6.32
C ARG A 68 2.95 6.69 7.29
N LEU A 69 1.66 6.81 6.97
CA LEU A 69 0.58 6.30 7.79
C LEU A 69 0.67 4.77 7.95
N GLU A 70 0.80 4.04 6.84
CA GLU A 70 0.80 2.58 6.87
C GLU A 70 2.10 2.03 7.48
N ALA A 71 3.25 2.66 7.22
CA ALA A 71 4.51 2.31 7.88
C ALA A 71 4.43 2.53 9.40
N LEU A 72 3.83 3.63 9.86
CA LEU A 72 3.62 3.88 11.29
C LEU A 72 2.64 2.86 11.91
N ARG A 73 1.56 2.51 11.20
CA ARG A 73 0.58 1.52 11.65
C ARG A 73 1.24 0.15 11.86
N ILE A 74 2.07 -0.30 10.93
CA ILE A 74 2.77 -1.58 11.03
C ILE A 74 3.81 -1.56 12.16
N ARG A 75 4.62 -0.51 12.25
CA ARG A 75 5.70 -0.43 13.25
C ARG A 75 5.17 -0.41 14.68
N ASN A 76 4.09 0.34 14.92
CA ASN A 76 3.61 0.60 16.27
C ASN A 76 2.50 -0.35 16.74
N SER A 77 1.84 -1.08 15.83
CA SER A 77 0.80 -2.03 16.22
C SER A 77 1.38 -3.30 16.84
N SER A 78 0.67 -3.86 17.83
CA SER A 78 0.92 -5.22 18.34
C SER A 78 0.49 -6.28 17.32
N THR A 79 -0.50 -5.96 16.49
CA THR A 79 -1.00 -6.78 15.38
C THR A 79 -0.79 -6.01 14.07
N PRO A 80 0.39 -6.12 13.44
CA PRO A 80 0.67 -5.40 12.20
C PRO A 80 -0.28 -5.89 11.10
N ASN A 81 -0.82 -4.95 10.32
CA ASN A 81 -1.84 -5.21 9.31
C ASN A 81 -1.56 -4.36 8.08
N PHE A 82 -1.39 -5.00 6.91
CA PHE A 82 -1.20 -4.33 5.62
C PHE A 82 -2.44 -4.38 4.72
N GLN A 83 -3.51 -5.08 5.12
CA GLN A 83 -4.72 -5.27 4.29
C GLN A 83 -5.33 -3.95 3.78
N PRO A 84 -5.40 -2.86 4.58
CA PRO A 84 -5.93 -1.58 4.09
C PRO A 84 -5.20 -1.04 2.86
N LEU A 85 -3.94 -1.42 2.62
CA LEU A 85 -3.20 -0.96 1.45
C LEU A 85 -3.80 -1.43 0.13
N LEU A 86 -4.46 -2.59 0.10
CA LEU A 86 -5.13 -3.08 -1.10
C LEU A 86 -6.41 -2.29 -1.38
N GLU A 87 -7.04 -1.68 -0.36
CA GLU A 87 -8.22 -0.85 -0.53
C GLU A 87 -7.88 0.45 -1.28
N TYR A 88 -6.71 1.06 -1.07
CA TYR A 88 -6.27 2.21 -1.87
C TYR A 88 -6.13 1.88 -3.36
N LEU A 89 -5.83 0.61 -3.71
CA LEU A 89 -5.77 0.16 -5.12
C LEU A 89 -7.16 0.04 -5.76
N LEU A 90 -8.22 -0.01 -4.96
CA LEU A 90 -9.60 -0.06 -5.42
C LEU A 90 -10.19 1.35 -5.59
N ASP A 91 -9.57 2.40 -5.04
CA ASP A 91 -10.02 3.79 -5.24
C ASP A 91 -9.99 4.15 -6.75
N PRO A 92 -11.14 4.50 -7.35
CA PRO A 92 -11.20 4.92 -8.76
C PRO A 92 -10.25 6.07 -9.10
N ALA A 93 -9.99 6.98 -8.17
CA ALA A 93 -9.08 8.10 -8.40
C ALA A 93 -7.64 7.62 -8.56
N VAL A 94 -7.19 6.63 -7.78
CA VAL A 94 -5.86 6.02 -7.91
C VAL A 94 -5.81 5.15 -9.17
N ARG A 95 -6.85 4.33 -9.39
CA ARG A 95 -6.90 3.35 -10.48
C ARG A 95 -6.91 3.97 -11.87
N TYR A 96 -7.61 5.09 -12.05
CA TYR A 96 -7.77 5.76 -13.34
C TYR A 96 -6.95 7.06 -13.45
N ASP A 97 -5.95 7.24 -12.60
CA ASP A 97 -5.07 8.41 -12.65
C ASP A 97 -4.17 8.38 -13.91
N LYS A 98 -3.86 9.57 -14.44
CA LYS A 98 -3.07 9.74 -15.67
C LYS A 98 -1.56 9.57 -15.49
N ASN A 99 -1.06 9.63 -14.24
CA ASN A 99 0.36 9.61 -13.90
C ASN A 99 0.78 8.27 -13.27
N ASP A 100 0.10 7.17 -13.63
CA ASP A 100 0.38 5.81 -13.16
C ASP A 100 0.42 5.67 -11.62
N MET A 101 -0.44 6.45 -10.92
CA MET A 101 -0.56 6.37 -9.46
C MET A 101 -0.81 4.95 -8.97
N TRP A 102 -1.55 4.16 -9.73
CA TRP A 102 -1.82 2.77 -9.40
C TRP A 102 -0.54 1.92 -9.33
N ALA A 103 0.38 2.09 -10.28
CA ALA A 103 1.67 1.38 -10.27
C ALA A 103 2.55 1.84 -9.09
N LEU A 104 2.54 3.14 -8.78
CA LEU A 104 3.27 3.71 -7.65
C LEU A 104 2.73 3.18 -6.31
N VAL A 105 1.40 3.12 -6.13
CA VAL A 105 0.78 2.55 -4.92
C VAL A 105 1.05 1.05 -4.80
N ILE A 106 1.09 0.30 -5.91
CA ILE A 106 1.53 -1.11 -5.88
C ILE A 106 2.96 -1.23 -5.36
N ARG A 107 3.90 -0.37 -5.80
CA ARG A 107 5.27 -0.37 -5.27
C ARG A 107 5.33 0.01 -3.79
N LEU A 108 4.52 0.98 -3.36
CA LEU A 108 4.40 1.33 -1.95
C LEU A 108 3.91 0.14 -1.12
N LEU A 109 2.88 -0.56 -1.59
CA LEU A 109 2.37 -1.77 -0.94
C LEU A 109 3.47 -2.83 -0.81
N GLU A 110 4.28 -3.06 -1.84
CA GLU A 110 5.41 -4.00 -1.75
C GLU A 110 6.44 -3.59 -0.69
N LYS A 111 6.73 -2.30 -0.58
CA LYS A 111 7.68 -1.75 0.39
C LYS A 111 7.14 -1.89 1.81
N VAL A 112 5.88 -1.52 2.02
CA VAL A 112 5.21 -1.62 3.32
C VAL A 112 5.02 -3.08 3.73
N PHE A 113 4.74 -3.98 2.79
CA PHE A 113 4.72 -5.41 3.06
C PHE A 113 6.08 -5.94 3.54
N GLY A 114 7.19 -5.41 3.02
CA GLY A 114 8.53 -5.69 3.55
C GLY A 114 8.64 -5.33 5.04
N LEU A 115 8.19 -4.14 5.43
CA LEU A 115 8.14 -3.71 6.84
C LEU A 115 7.26 -4.62 7.69
N PHE A 116 6.13 -5.10 7.14
CA PHE A 116 5.28 -6.07 7.82
C PHE A 116 6.01 -7.38 8.10
N LEU A 117 6.72 -7.94 7.12
CA LEU A 117 7.48 -9.19 7.28
C LEU A 117 8.57 -9.04 8.35
N GLU A 118 9.32 -7.93 8.32
CA GLU A 118 10.34 -7.59 9.31
C GLU A 118 9.73 -7.51 10.71
N ARG A 119 8.64 -6.77 10.84
CA ARG A 119 7.95 -6.60 12.12
C ARG A 119 7.44 -7.92 12.71
N VAL A 120 6.90 -8.81 11.87
CA VAL A 120 6.44 -10.14 12.29
C VAL A 120 7.61 -11.06 12.63
N LEU A 121 8.75 -10.93 11.96
CA LEU A 121 9.97 -11.69 12.29
C LEU A 121 10.50 -11.34 13.68
N GLU A 122 10.45 -10.06 14.08
CA GLU A 122 10.83 -9.58 15.41
C GLU A 122 9.90 -10.05 16.52
N GLN A 123 8.65 -10.42 16.20
CA GLN A 123 7.71 -10.95 17.18
C GLN A 123 8.13 -12.35 17.64
N ARG A 124 7.93 -12.62 18.94
CA ARG A 124 8.10 -13.96 19.50
C ARG A 124 7.25 -14.96 18.73
N ARG A 125 7.79 -16.17 18.52
CA ARG A 125 7.06 -17.27 17.88
C ARG A 125 6.04 -17.81 18.88
N ASP A 126 4.78 -17.48 18.66
CA ASP A 126 3.64 -17.94 19.44
C ASP A 126 2.43 -18.18 18.53
N GLU A 127 1.38 -18.76 19.10
CA GLU A 127 0.15 -19.06 18.37
C GLU A 127 -0.52 -17.80 17.79
N ARG A 128 -0.32 -16.63 18.40
CA ARG A 128 -0.89 -15.36 17.94
C ARG A 128 -0.24 -14.92 16.64
N ARG A 129 1.09 -15.01 16.57
CA ARG A 129 1.86 -14.74 15.36
C ARG A 129 1.46 -15.71 14.24
N ASP A 130 1.31 -16.98 14.54
CA ASP A 130 0.91 -17.98 13.54
C ASP A 130 -0.52 -17.73 13.04
N ALA A 131 -1.45 -17.39 13.93
CA ALA A 131 -2.81 -16.99 13.54
C ALA A 131 -2.81 -15.74 12.66
N LEU A 132 -1.98 -14.75 12.98
CA LEU A 132 -1.82 -13.53 12.16
C LEU A 132 -1.30 -13.85 10.76
N LEU A 133 -0.30 -14.72 10.64
CA LEU A 133 0.27 -15.14 9.36
C LEU A 133 -0.76 -15.91 8.52
N VAL A 134 -1.52 -16.82 9.14
CA VAL A 134 -2.61 -17.55 8.47
C VAL A 134 -3.67 -16.59 7.96
N GLN A 135 -4.12 -15.64 8.79
CA GLN A 135 -5.12 -14.64 8.37
C GLN A 135 -4.66 -13.84 7.15
N HIS A 136 -3.40 -13.39 7.13
CA HIS A 136 -2.86 -12.63 6.00
C HIS A 136 -2.63 -13.50 4.76
N ALA A 137 -2.26 -14.78 4.92
CA ALA A 137 -2.16 -15.73 3.81
C ALA A 137 -3.54 -15.96 3.16
N GLN A 138 -4.58 -16.21 3.96
CA GLN A 138 -5.96 -16.36 3.47
C GLN A 138 -6.43 -15.11 2.73
N PHE A 139 -6.15 -13.92 3.28
CA PHE A 139 -6.45 -12.66 2.62
C PHE A 139 -5.78 -12.52 1.24
N LEU A 140 -4.50 -12.89 1.15
CA LEU A 140 -3.76 -12.86 -0.12
C LEU A 140 -4.30 -13.90 -1.11
N LEU A 141 -4.67 -15.10 -0.67
CA LEU A 141 -5.29 -16.14 -1.51
C LEU A 141 -6.64 -15.67 -2.08
N THR A 142 -7.46 -14.98 -1.29
CA THR A 142 -8.70 -14.37 -1.79
C THR A 142 -8.41 -13.33 -2.88
N HIS A 143 -7.39 -12.49 -2.69
CA HIS A 143 -7.01 -11.46 -3.67
C HIS A 143 -6.25 -12.01 -4.89
N PHE A 144 -5.63 -13.19 -4.77
CA PHE A 144 -5.05 -13.90 -5.90
C PHE A 144 -6.12 -14.26 -6.95
N ASN A 145 -7.38 -14.44 -6.53
CA ASN A 145 -8.52 -14.70 -7.40
C ASN A 145 -9.28 -13.43 -7.84
N HIS A 146 -8.75 -12.24 -7.57
CA HIS A 146 -9.43 -10.98 -7.87
C HIS A 146 -9.67 -10.77 -9.38
N THR A 147 -10.74 -10.08 -9.78
CA THR A 147 -11.07 -9.87 -11.21
C THR A 147 -10.02 -9.02 -11.95
N LEU A 148 -9.37 -8.09 -11.24
CA LEU A 148 -8.32 -7.22 -11.76
C LEU A 148 -6.95 -7.90 -11.77
N GLN A 149 -6.35 -8.03 -12.95
CA GLN A 149 -5.06 -8.70 -13.17
C GLN A 149 -3.91 -8.14 -12.33
N PRO A 150 -3.73 -6.80 -12.18
CA PRO A 150 -2.65 -6.27 -11.36
C PRO A 150 -2.79 -6.61 -9.88
N ILE A 151 -4.01 -6.62 -9.33
CA ILE A 151 -4.25 -7.06 -7.94
C ILE A 151 -3.89 -8.54 -7.78
N ARG A 152 -4.28 -9.40 -8.73
CA ARG A 152 -3.88 -10.82 -8.70
C ARG A 152 -2.36 -10.98 -8.68
N ARG A 153 -1.66 -10.30 -9.59
CA ARG A 153 -0.19 -10.36 -9.70
C ARG A 153 0.50 -9.83 -8.45
N THR A 154 -0.01 -8.74 -7.87
CA THR A 154 0.52 -8.21 -6.63
C THR A 154 0.29 -9.19 -5.48
N ALA A 155 -0.92 -9.72 -5.33
CA ALA A 155 -1.23 -10.72 -4.30
C ALA A 155 -0.34 -11.98 -4.43
N ASP A 156 -0.14 -12.49 -5.64
CA ASP A 156 0.77 -13.60 -5.94
C ASP A 156 2.22 -13.31 -5.49
N LYS A 157 2.72 -12.12 -5.82
CA LYS A 157 4.07 -11.68 -5.42
C LYS A 157 4.21 -11.52 -3.90
N LEU A 158 3.20 -10.96 -3.23
CA LEU A 158 3.22 -10.82 -1.77
C LEU A 158 3.12 -12.19 -1.09
N LEU A 159 2.29 -13.10 -1.64
CA LEU A 159 2.16 -14.46 -1.13
C LEU A 159 3.48 -15.23 -1.27
N SER A 160 4.13 -15.16 -2.44
CA SER A 160 5.45 -15.75 -2.65
C SER A 160 6.46 -15.26 -1.61
N LYS A 161 6.55 -13.93 -1.39
CA LYS A 161 7.41 -13.34 -0.36
C LYS A 161 7.05 -13.80 1.06
N LEU A 162 5.76 -13.98 1.37
CA LEU A 162 5.31 -14.48 2.67
C LEU A 162 5.82 -15.90 2.90
N VAL A 163 5.69 -16.75 1.90
CA VAL A 163 6.08 -18.17 1.94
C VAL A 163 7.60 -18.32 2.02
N ASP A 164 8.34 -17.52 1.27
CA ASP A 164 9.80 -17.49 1.31
C ASP A 164 10.31 -17.16 2.73
N ARG A 165 9.60 -16.30 3.47
CA ARG A 165 9.95 -15.95 4.87
C ARG A 165 9.37 -16.91 5.90
N PHE A 166 8.20 -17.47 5.65
CA PHE A 166 7.48 -18.34 6.58
C PHE A 166 6.93 -19.59 5.87
N PRO A 167 7.78 -20.58 5.54
CA PRO A 167 7.40 -21.72 4.71
C PRO A 167 6.23 -22.54 5.28
N LEU A 168 6.13 -22.60 6.61
CA LEU A 168 5.13 -23.39 7.33
C LEU A 168 3.70 -22.85 7.20
N VAL A 169 3.52 -21.61 6.76
CA VAL A 169 2.20 -20.95 6.73
C VAL A 169 1.24 -21.65 5.76
N LEU A 170 1.71 -22.08 4.59
CA LEU A 170 0.86 -22.79 3.61
C LEU A 170 0.47 -24.20 4.04
N TRP A 171 1.26 -24.84 4.90
CA TRP A 171 0.96 -26.18 5.40
C TRP A 171 -0.09 -26.16 6.51
N ASN A 172 -0.54 -24.96 6.93
CA ASN A 172 -1.63 -24.84 7.88
C ASN A 172 -2.94 -25.29 7.23
N GLY A 173 -3.65 -26.23 7.86
CA GLY A 173 -4.90 -26.79 7.32
C GLY A 173 -5.97 -25.73 7.03
N ARG A 174 -5.99 -24.60 7.76
CA ARG A 174 -6.93 -23.50 7.47
C ARG A 174 -6.62 -22.78 6.17
N VAL A 175 -5.33 -22.65 5.82
CA VAL A 175 -4.90 -22.03 4.57
C VAL A 175 -5.23 -22.95 3.39
N LEU A 176 -5.04 -24.26 3.54
CA LEU A 176 -5.36 -25.26 2.50
C LEU A 176 -6.86 -25.39 2.20
N GLN A 177 -7.73 -25.03 3.14
CA GLN A 177 -9.19 -25.08 2.99
C GLN A 177 -9.80 -23.79 2.42
N THR A 178 -9.00 -22.73 2.25
CA THR A 178 -9.44 -21.41 1.76
C THR A 178 -9.48 -21.40 0.25
#